data_AF-D2MNR4-F1
#
_entry.id   AF-D2MNR4-F1
#
_cell.length_a   1.000
_cell.length_b   1.000
_cell.length_c   1.000
_cell.angle_alpha   90.00
_cell.angle_beta   90.00
_cell.angle_gamma   90.00
#
_symmetry.space_group_name_H-M   'P 1'
#
loop_
_entity.id
_entity.type
_entity.pdbx_description
1 polymer ?
#
loop_
_entity_poly.entity_id
_entity_poly.type
_entity_poly.pdbx_seq_one_letter_code
_entity_poly.pdbx_strand_id
1 'polypeptide(L)'
;MAKKNRVSGKTHTQQQLNDYANQNNPNNKAYTARKSNDKMTKKVFCKQDAKRQAKQQAKFEAENGVMYPLDWMCYSNPYDFD
;
A
#
# COMPACT_ATOMS: atom_id res chain seq x y z
N MET A 1 -4.41 -10.28 24.40
CA MET A 1 -3.70 -9.30 23.56
C MET A 1 -2.21 -9.32 23.90
N ALA A 2 -1.38 -10.00 23.10
CA ALA A 2 0.05 -10.08 23.36
C ALA A 2 0.72 -8.71 23.10
N LYS A 3 1.48 -8.22 24.09
CA LYS A 3 2.12 -6.91 24.09
C LYS A 3 3.23 -6.85 23.01
N LYS A 4 2.87 -6.31 21.85
CA LYS A 4 3.69 -5.49 20.92
C LYS A 4 5.21 -5.65 21.08
N ASN A 5 5.83 -6.56 20.32
CA ASN A 5 7.26 -6.70 20.02
C ASN A 5 8.23 -6.00 20.99
N ARG A 6 8.24 -6.41 22.26
CA ARG A 6 9.14 -5.84 23.27
C ARG A 6 10.48 -6.56 23.25
N VAL A 7 11.57 -5.80 23.21
CA VAL A 7 12.93 -6.30 23.40
C VAL A 7 13.14 -6.50 24.91
N SER A 8 13.58 -7.68 25.32
CA SER A 8 13.80 -8.04 26.73
C SER A 8 15.27 -7.91 27.08
N GLY A 9 15.57 -7.24 28.20
CA GLY A 9 16.95 -7.15 28.71
C GLY A 9 17.50 -8.47 29.26
N LYS A 10 16.67 -9.51 29.41
CA LYS A 10 17.13 -10.85 29.80
C LYS A 10 17.82 -11.60 28.64
N THR A 11 17.51 -11.24 27.40
CA THR A 11 17.98 -11.95 26.20
C THR A 11 18.90 -11.12 25.31
N HIS A 12 19.08 -9.84 25.62
CA HIS A 12 19.85 -8.90 24.80
C HIS A 12 20.90 -8.19 25.66
N THR A 13 22.05 -7.90 25.05
CA THR A 13 23.10 -7.11 25.70
C THR A 13 22.65 -5.65 25.84
N GLN A 14 23.25 -4.93 26.78
CA GLN A 14 22.93 -3.51 26.98
C GLN A 14 23.17 -2.69 25.70
N GLN A 15 24.20 -3.04 24.93
CA GLN A 15 24.47 -2.40 23.64
C GLN A 15 23.33 -2.64 22.65
N GLN A 16 22.84 -3.87 22.52
CA GLN A 16 21.70 -4.19 21.66
C GLN A 16 20.42 -3.45 22.06
N LEU A 17 20.18 -3.27 23.36
CA LEU A 17 19.05 -2.49 23.87
C LEU A 17 19.18 -1.01 23.51
N ASN A 18 20.37 -0.44 23.67
CA ASN A 18 20.66 0.95 23.36
C ASN A 18 20.54 1.23 21.86
N ASP A 19 21.09 0.34 21.03
CA ASP A 19 20.99 0.43 19.57
C ASP A 19 19.54 0.35 19.11
N TYR A 20 18.77 -0.59 19.67
CA TYR A 20 17.34 -0.71 19.40
C TYR A 20 16.57 0.56 19.81
N ALA A 21 16.87 1.12 20.99
CA ALA A 21 16.26 2.36 21.45
C ALA A 21 16.59 3.53 20.52
N ASN A 22 17.85 3.67 20.09
CA ASN A 22 18.29 4.73 19.19
C ASN A 22 17.62 4.63 17.80
N GLN A 23 17.42 3.40 17.30
CA GLN A 23 16.71 3.15 16.04
C GLN A 23 15.20 3.42 16.10
N ASN A 24 14.62 3.49 17.29
CA ASN A 24 13.19 3.73 17.50
C ASN A 24 12.91 5.07 18.19
N ASN A 25 13.94 5.88 18.43
CA ASN A 25 13.82 7.18 19.08
C ASN A 25 13.20 8.20 18.10
N PRO A 26 12.01 8.76 18.40
CA PRO A 26 11.37 9.76 17.56
C PRO A 26 12.20 11.04 17.38
N ASN A 27 13.09 11.34 18.33
CA ASN A 27 13.94 12.53 18.30
C ASN A 27 15.15 12.36 17.36
N ASN A 28 15.40 11.14 16.85
CA ASN A 28 16.48 10.88 15.91
C ASN A 28 16.06 11.29 14.49
N LYS A 29 16.86 12.16 13.85
CA LYS A 29 16.66 12.59 12.45
C LYS A 29 16.61 11.40 11.47
N ALA A 30 17.39 10.35 11.72
CA ALA A 30 17.38 9.15 10.89
C ALA A 30 16.04 8.37 10.99
N TYR A 31 15.43 8.33 12.18
CA TYR A 31 14.16 7.65 12.39
C TYR A 31 13.02 8.32 11.62
N THR A 32 12.96 9.65 11.71
CA THR A 32 11.94 10.45 11.03
C THR A 32 12.10 10.39 9.51
N ALA A 33 13.34 10.49 9.00
CA ALA A 33 13.64 10.31 7.58
C ALA A 33 13.20 8.93 7.05
N ARG A 34 13.52 7.84 7.78
CA ARG A 34 13.07 6.48 7.42
C ARG A 34 11.55 6.39 7.34
N LYS A 35 10.84 6.90 8.35
CA LYS A 35 9.37 6.90 8.37
C LYS A 35 8.76 7.67 7.20
N SER A 36 9.34 8.81 6.84
CA SER A 36 8.89 9.60 5.69
C SER A 36 9.11 8.85 4.37
N ASN A 37 10.30 8.27 4.19
CA ASN A 37 10.63 7.49 3.01
C ASN A 37 9.73 6.26 2.86
N ASP A 38 9.48 5.51 3.94
CA ASP A 38 8.56 4.36 3.93
C ASP A 38 7.13 4.77 3.51
N LYS A 39 6.69 5.96 3.90
CA LYS A 39 5.39 6.49 3.49
C LYS A 39 5.39 6.86 2.01
N MET A 40 6.48 7.43 1.51
CA MET A 40 6.62 7.82 0.12
C MET A 40 6.73 6.61 -0.81
N THR A 41 7.56 5.62 -0.47
CA THR A 41 7.72 4.39 -1.25
C THR A 41 6.40 3.65 -1.39
N LYS A 42 5.65 3.46 -0.29
CA LYS A 42 4.32 2.83 -0.33
C LYS A 42 3.34 3.55 -1.27
N LYS A 43 3.36 4.89 -1.29
CA LYS A 43 2.52 5.67 -2.21
C LYS A 43 2.96 5.49 -3.67
N VAL A 44 4.25 5.45 -3.94
CA VAL A 44 4.80 5.24 -5.28
C VAL A 44 4.43 3.85 -5.79
N PHE A 45 4.63 2.81 -4.99
CA PHE A 45 4.24 1.43 -5.33
C PHE A 45 2.75 1.33 -5.64
N CYS A 46 1.88 1.88 -4.78
CA CYS A 46 0.43 1.84 -5.02
C CYS A 46 0.03 2.52 -6.35
N LYS A 47 0.65 3.66 -6.70
CA LYS A 47 0.43 4.32 -7.99
C LYS A 47 0.96 3.50 -9.18
N GLN A 48 2.09 2.83 -9.02
CA GLN A 48 2.68 1.99 -10.06
C GLN A 48 1.86 0.71 -10.27
N ASP A 49 1.37 0.09 -9.21
CA ASP A 49 0.50 -1.09 -9.28
C ASP A 49 -0.84 -0.76 -9.94
N ALA A 50 -1.47 0.38 -9.60
CA ALA A 50 -2.69 0.82 -10.28
C ALA A 50 -2.49 1.00 -11.80
N LYS A 51 -1.36 1.62 -12.21
CA LYS A 51 -1.01 1.76 -13.62
C LYS A 51 -0.75 0.43 -14.30
N ARG A 52 -0.09 -0.51 -13.60
CA ARG A 52 0.19 -1.85 -14.11
C ARG A 52 -1.11 -2.65 -14.30
N GLN A 53 -2.04 -2.57 -13.35
CA GLN A 53 -3.35 -3.21 -13.43
C GLN A 53 -4.16 -2.65 -14.61
N ALA A 54 -4.27 -1.32 -14.74
CA ALA A 54 -4.96 -0.70 -15.88
C ALA A 54 -4.36 -1.10 -17.23
N LYS A 55 -3.03 -1.18 -17.33
CA LYS A 55 -2.33 -1.65 -18.55
C LYS A 55 -2.60 -3.13 -18.83
N GLN A 56 -2.66 -3.98 -17.81
CA GLN A 56 -2.99 -5.39 -17.97
C GLN A 56 -4.45 -5.57 -18.39
N GLN A 57 -5.36 -4.81 -17.81
CA GLN A 57 -6.78 -4.80 -18.18
C GLN A 57 -6.97 -4.36 -19.63
N ALA A 58 -6.36 -3.25 -20.05
CA ALA A 58 -6.44 -2.77 -21.43
C ALA A 58 -5.88 -3.79 -22.45
N LYS A 59 -4.80 -4.52 -22.08
CA LYS A 59 -4.28 -5.62 -22.91
C LYS A 59 -5.26 -6.79 -23.00
N PHE A 60 -5.84 -7.18 -21.87
CA PHE A 60 -6.83 -8.25 -21.83
C PHE A 60 -8.08 -7.91 -22.67
N GLU A 61 -8.58 -6.68 -22.58
CA GLU A 61 -9.71 -6.18 -23.37
C GLU A 61 -9.39 -6.17 -24.87
N ALA A 62 -8.19 -5.74 -25.26
CA ALA A 62 -7.73 -5.76 -26.65
C ALA A 62 -7.56 -7.18 -27.22
N GLU A 63 -7.03 -8.12 -26.42
CA GLU A 63 -6.83 -9.51 -26.81
C GLU A 63 -8.15 -10.29 -26.91
N ASN A 64 -9.10 -10.06 -26.00
CA ASN A 64 -10.36 -10.80 -25.95
C ASN A 64 -11.52 -10.09 -26.68
N GLY A 65 -11.27 -8.92 -27.29
CA GLY A 65 -12.27 -8.16 -28.03
C GLY A 65 -13.42 -7.62 -27.17
N VAL A 66 -13.23 -7.53 -25.86
CA VAL A 66 -14.26 -7.13 -24.87
C VAL A 66 -14.33 -5.60 -24.80
N MET A 67 -14.51 -4.94 -25.94
CA MET A 67 -14.99 -3.56 -26.00
C MET A 67 -16.50 -3.58 -25.76
N TYR A 68 -16.93 -3.91 -24.53
CA TYR A 68 -18.28 -3.55 -24.12
C TYR A 68 -18.23 -2.06 -23.79
N PRO A 69 -18.86 -1.18 -24.58
CA PRO A 69 -19.03 0.18 -24.14
C PRO A 69 -19.88 0.12 -22.86
N LEU A 70 -19.38 0.74 -21.79
CA LEU A 70 -20.11 0.91 -20.53
C LEU A 70 -21.53 1.48 -20.75
N ASP A 71 -21.79 2.08 -21.91
CA ASP A 71 -23.09 2.53 -22.38
C ASP A 71 -24.18 1.44 -22.34
N TRP A 72 -23.85 0.15 -22.52
CA TRP A 72 -24.87 -0.91 -22.50
C TRP A 72 -25.47 -1.15 -21.09
N MET A 73 -24.77 -0.74 -20.02
CA MET A 73 -25.25 -0.85 -18.63
C MET A 73 -25.99 0.41 -18.14
N CYS A 74 -26.08 1.45 -18.97
CA CYS A 74 -26.73 2.72 -18.62
C CYS A 74 -28.16 2.86 -19.17
N TYR A 75 -28.67 1.88 -19.93
CA TYR A 75 -30.01 1.88 -20.52
C TYR A 75 -31.07 1.10 -19.72
N SER A 76 -30.82 0.83 -18.44
CA SER A 76 -31.88 0.39 -17.53
C SER A 76 -32.28 1.55 -16.64
N ASN A 77 -32.90 2.58 -17.25
CA ASN A 77 -33.75 3.49 -16.51
C ASN A 77 -34.91 2.64 -15.96
N PRO A 78 -35.04 2.45 -14.63
CA PRO A 78 -36.04 1.55 -14.05
C PRO A 78 -37.49 2.05 -14.21
N TYR A 79 -37.69 3.15 -14.94
CA TYR A 79 -38.97 3.80 -15.18
C TYR A 79 -39.40 3.84 -16.66
N ASP A 80 -38.64 3.24 -17.58
CA ASP A 80 -39.04 3.12 -19.00
C ASP A 80 -39.97 1.90 -19.22
N PHE A 81 -41.09 1.88 -18.48
CA PHE A 81 -42.23 1.01 -18.77
C PHE A 81 -43.38 1.90 -19.28
N ASP A 82 -43.34 2.26 -20.57
CA ASP A 82 -44.51 2.75 -21.31
C ASP A 82 -45.35 1.57 -21.84
#